data_AF-A0A937Z574-F1
#
_entry.id   AF-A0A937Z574-F1
#
_cell.length_a   1.000
_cell.length_b   1.000
_cell.length_c   1.000
_cell.angle_alpha   90.00
_cell.angle_beta   90.00
_cell.angle_gamma   90.00
#
_symmetry.space_group_name_H-M   'P 1'
#
loop_
_entity.id
_entity.type
_entity.pdbx_description
1 polymer ?
#
loop_
_entity_poly.entity_id
_entity_poly.type
_entity_poly.pdbx_seq_one_letter_code
_entity_poly.pdbx_strand_id
1 'polypeptide(L)'
;MKVPIAPLNPADPRQTIERIDEQIVKLLAERQRSFEALIDARERERSFSPASSRGDQIISNAKLLAYANRADPALVESLWTVMLKWFVLYEDRLVAQRRPG
;
A
#
# COMPACT_ATOMS: atom_id res chain seq x y z
N MET A 1 17.66 -6.26 -30.87
CA MET A 1 17.00 -7.54 -31.18
C MET A 1 15.73 -7.62 -30.34
N LYS A 2 14.54 -7.48 -30.92
CA LYS A 2 13.28 -7.66 -30.19
C LYS A 2 13.13 -9.16 -29.94
N VAL A 3 13.17 -9.56 -28.66
CA VAL A 3 12.83 -10.93 -28.26
C VAL A 3 11.38 -11.17 -28.71
N PRO A 4 11.08 -12.27 -29.43
CA PRO A 4 9.71 -12.57 -29.81
C PRO A 4 8.90 -12.77 -28.51
N ILE A 5 7.86 -11.97 -28.32
CA ILE A 5 6.90 -12.22 -27.26
C ILE A 5 6.16 -13.47 -27.69
N ALA A 6 6.47 -14.60 -27.04
CA ALA A 6 5.74 -15.84 -27.25
C ALA A 6 4.24 -15.57 -27.02
N PRO A 7 3.35 -16.13 -27.85
CA PRO A 7 1.92 -15.91 -27.71
C PRO A 7 1.45 -16.27 -26.30
N LEU A 8 0.55 -15.45 -25.75
CA LEU A 8 -0.02 -15.60 -24.41
C LEU A 8 -0.65 -16.99 -24.27
N ASN A 9 -0.20 -17.76 -23.27
CA ASN A 9 -0.81 -19.02 -22.90
C ASN A 9 -1.62 -18.78 -21.61
N PRO A 10 -2.96 -18.76 -21.67
CA PRO A 10 -3.82 -18.50 -20.52
C PRO A 10 -3.68 -19.53 -19.38
N ALA A 11 -2.91 -20.60 -19.58
CA ALA A 11 -2.58 -21.60 -18.56
C ALA A 11 -1.24 -21.36 -17.84
N ASP A 12 -0.43 -20.34 -18.18
CA ASP A 12 0.85 -20.09 -17.49
C ASP A 12 0.63 -19.37 -16.15
N PRO A 13 0.95 -20.00 -15.00
CA PRO A 13 0.84 -19.35 -13.69
C PRO A 13 1.66 -18.06 -13.59
N ARG A 14 2.74 -17.91 -14.36
CA ARG A 14 3.57 -16.70 -14.34
C ARG A 14 2.82 -15.49 -14.90
N GLN A 15 2.08 -15.66 -16.00
CA GLN A 15 1.25 -14.57 -16.56
C GLN A 15 0.13 -14.18 -15.60
N THR A 16 -0.39 -15.15 -14.83
CA THR A 16 -1.36 -14.86 -13.78
C THR A 16 -0.74 -14.03 -12.66
N ILE A 17 0.49 -14.36 -12.22
CA ILE A 17 1.24 -13.60 -11.22
C ILE A 17 1.52 -12.18 -11.73
N GLU A 18 2.04 -12.03 -12.95
CA GLU A 18 2.33 -10.71 -13.55
C GLU A 18 1.08 -9.80 -13.58
N ARG A 19 -0.07 -10.36 -13.95
CA ARG A 19 -1.36 -9.65 -13.93
C ARG A 19 -1.78 -9.27 -12.52
N ILE A 20 -1.54 -10.12 -11.52
CA ILE A 20 -1.83 -9.83 -10.10
C ILE A 20 -0.90 -8.71 -9.62
N ASP A 21 0.40 -8.77 -9.93
CA ASP A 21 1.38 -7.76 -9.55
C ASP A 21 1.01 -6.38 -10.12
N GLU A 22 0.57 -6.33 -11.38
CA GLU A 22 0.06 -5.09 -11.98
C GLU A 22 -1.13 -4.51 -11.20
N GLN A 23 -2.08 -5.36 -10.77
CA GLN A 23 -3.22 -4.93 -9.97
C GLN A 23 -2.79 -4.45 -8.57
N ILE A 24 -1.84 -5.14 -7.95
CA ILE A 24 -1.27 -4.74 -6.65
C ILE A 24 -0.66 -3.34 -6.77
N VAL A 25 0.14 -3.08 -7.80
CA VAL A 25 0.76 -1.75 -8.01
C VAL A 25 -0.29 -0.66 -8.22
N LYS A 26 -1.35 -0.92 -9.00
CA LYS A 26 -2.46 0.03 -9.19
C LYS A 26 -3.16 0.36 -7.87
N LEU A 27 -3.46 -0.66 -7.07
CA LEU A 27 -4.08 -0.49 -5.75
C LEU A 27 -3.16 0.23 -4.76
N LEU A 28 -1.85 -0.04 -4.79
CA LEU A 28 -0.87 0.68 -3.97
C LEU A 28 -0.83 2.16 -4.33
N ALA A 29 -0.87 2.51 -5.61
CA ALA A 29 -0.91 3.90 -6.06
C ALA A 29 -2.20 4.60 -5.60
N GLU A 30 -3.35 3.93 -5.66
CA GLU A 30 -4.61 4.46 -5.14
C GLU A 30 -4.58 4.65 -3.62
N ARG A 31 -4.04 3.67 -2.89
CA ARG A 31 -3.86 3.75 -1.45
C ARG A 31 -2.95 4.91 -1.05
N GLN A 32 -1.87 5.16 -1.81
CA GLN A 32 -0.97 6.29 -1.57
C GLN A 32 -1.70 7.62 -1.75
N ARG A 33 -2.39 7.83 -2.87
CA ARG A 33 -3.18 9.06 -3.10
C ARG A 33 -4.24 9.29 -2.02
N SER A 34 -4.88 8.22 -1.55
CA SER A 34 -5.85 8.31 -0.45
C SER A 34 -5.20 8.78 0.86
N PHE A 35 -3.96 8.35 1.12
CA PHE A 35 -3.21 8.78 2.30
C PHE A 35 -2.74 10.24 2.18
N GLU A 36 -2.26 10.67 1.00
CA GLU A 36 -1.95 12.08 0.71
C GLU A 36 -3.18 12.98 0.95
N ALA A 37 -4.35 12.59 0.43
CA ALA A 37 -5.60 13.32 0.63
C ALA A 37 -6.03 13.39 2.11
N LEU A 38 -5.76 12.34 2.90
CA LEU A 38 -5.98 12.34 4.34
C LEU A 38 -5.08 13.36 5.05
N ILE A 39 -3.80 13.46 4.65
CA ILE A 39 -2.87 14.46 5.19
C ILE A 39 -3.36 15.87 4.84
N ASP A 40 -3.75 16.11 3.59
CA ASP A 40 -4.28 17.40 3.14
C ASP A 40 -5.54 17.83 3.92
N ALA A 41 -6.40 16.87 4.25
CA ALA A 41 -7.58 17.14 5.09
C ALA A 41 -7.20 17.53 6.52
N ARG A 42 -6.25 16.80 7.12
CA ARG A 42 -5.75 17.07 8.48
C ARG A 42 -5.09 18.44 8.60
N GLU A 43 -4.29 18.83 7.60
CA GLU A 43 -3.66 20.16 7.56
C GLU A 43 -4.71 21.28 7.51
N ARG A 44 -5.74 21.14 6.67
CA ARG A 44 -6.86 22.10 6.57
C ARG A 44 -7.63 22.24 7.88
N GLU A 45 -7.84 21.13 8.58
CA GLU A 45 -8.57 21.07 9.85
C GLU A 45 -7.70 21.42 11.07
N ARG A 46 -6.40 21.66 10.89
CA ARG A 46 -5.40 21.82 11.98
C ARG A 46 -5.43 20.66 12.98
N SER A 47 -5.75 19.46 12.50
CA SER A 47 -5.85 18.24 13.31
C SER A 47 -4.56 17.44 13.19
N PHE A 48 -3.75 17.45 14.25
CA PHE A 48 -2.45 16.78 14.28
C PHE A 48 -2.53 15.49 15.09
N SER A 49 -3.27 14.50 14.60
CA SER A 49 -3.15 13.13 15.12
C SER A 49 -2.12 12.36 14.29
N PRO A 50 -0.98 11.92 14.85
CA PRO A 50 0.01 11.15 14.11
C PRO A 50 -0.61 9.90 13.49
N ALA A 51 -0.22 9.55 12.26
CA ALA A 51 -0.66 8.32 11.60
C ALA A 51 -0.35 7.04 12.42
N SER A 52 0.64 7.10 13.33
CA SER A 52 1.06 5.99 14.19
C SER A 52 -0.01 5.53 15.18
N SER A 53 -1.00 6.37 15.52
CA SER A 53 -2.00 6.07 16.56
C SER A 53 -2.93 4.89 16.23
N ARG A 54 -2.92 4.38 15.00
CA ARG A 54 -3.80 3.29 14.53
C ARG A 54 -3.08 2.08 13.95
N GLY A 55 -1.75 1.99 14.03
CA GLY A 55 -0.95 0.94 13.39
C GLY A 55 -1.41 -0.48 13.72
N ASP A 56 -1.52 -0.80 15.01
CA ASP A 56 -1.90 -2.13 15.49
C ASP A 56 -3.31 -2.54 15.06
N GLN A 57 -4.24 -1.59 15.06
CA GLN A 57 -5.61 -1.83 14.59
C GLN A 57 -5.64 -2.10 13.08
N ILE A 58 -4.84 -1.38 12.29
CA ILE A 58 -4.78 -1.57 10.84
C ILE A 58 -4.19 -2.95 10.51
N ILE A 59 -3.13 -3.37 11.21
CA ILE A 59 -2.53 -4.70 11.05
C ILE A 59 -3.53 -5.79 11.48
N SER A 60 -4.20 -5.62 12.61
CA SER A 60 -5.23 -6.56 13.08
C SER A 60 -6.35 -6.73 12.06
N ASN A 61 -6.84 -5.64 11.48
CA ASN A 61 -7.85 -5.67 10.42
C ASN A 61 -7.34 -6.38 9.16
N ALA A 62 -6.07 -6.14 8.77
CA ALA A 62 -5.47 -6.81 7.62
C ALA A 62 -5.38 -8.33 7.81
N LYS A 63 -5.02 -8.79 9.02
CA LYS A 63 -5.00 -10.23 9.36
C LYS A 63 -6.40 -10.85 9.26
N LEU A 64 -7.43 -10.16 9.74
CA LEU A 64 -8.82 -10.61 9.59
C LEU A 64 -9.23 -10.73 8.10
N LEU A 65 -8.84 -9.75 7.28
CA LEU A 65 -9.08 -9.81 5.83
C LEU A 65 -8.30 -10.96 5.17
N ALA A 66 -7.08 -11.26 5.64
CA ALA A 66 -6.30 -12.39 5.17
C ALA A 66 -7.06 -13.71 5.41
N TYR A 67 -7.55 -13.93 6.62
CA TYR A 67 -8.37 -15.09 6.96
C TYR A 67 -9.61 -15.19 6.08
N ALA A 68 -10.35 -14.11 5.91
CA ALA A 68 -11.57 -14.09 5.09
C ALA A 68 -11.32 -14.43 3.62
N ASN A 69 -10.13 -14.09 3.10
CA ASN A 69 -9.75 -14.30 1.71
C ASN A 69 -8.83 -15.52 1.52
N ARG A 70 -8.66 -16.38 2.55
CA ARG A 70 -7.80 -17.57 2.51
C ARG A 70 -6.33 -17.27 2.16
N ALA A 71 -5.85 -16.09 2.50
CA ALA A 71 -4.43 -15.74 2.46
C ALA A 71 -3.77 -16.09 3.79
N ASP A 72 -2.46 -16.36 3.77
CA ASP A 72 -1.67 -16.55 5.00
C ASP A 72 -1.64 -15.22 5.80
N PRO A 73 -2.16 -15.19 7.04
CA PRO A 73 -2.15 -13.99 7.88
C PRO A 73 -0.75 -13.47 8.19
N ALA A 74 0.26 -14.34 8.29
CA ALA A 74 1.64 -13.94 8.58
C ALA A 74 2.28 -13.22 7.39
N LEU A 75 1.95 -13.66 6.16
CA LEU A 75 2.35 -12.95 4.94
C LEU A 75 1.73 -11.55 4.92
N VAL A 76 0.42 -11.45 5.15
CA VAL A 76 -0.29 -10.16 5.13
C VAL A 76 0.21 -9.22 6.22
N GLU A 77 0.41 -9.70 7.44
CA GLU A 77 0.99 -8.94 8.54
C GLU A 77 2.39 -8.39 8.20
N SER A 78 3.24 -9.20 7.57
CA SER A 78 4.58 -8.78 7.15
C SER A 78 4.52 -7.63 6.14
N LEU A 79 3.68 -7.77 5.11
CA LEU A 79 3.51 -6.73 4.08
C LEU A 79 2.90 -5.44 4.66
N TRP A 80 1.89 -5.56 5.51
CA TRP A 80 1.26 -4.39 6.16
C TRP A 80 2.21 -3.66 7.09
N THR A 81 3.02 -4.39 7.85
CA THR A 81 4.02 -3.80 8.75
C THR A 81 5.03 -2.96 7.96
N VAL A 82 5.56 -3.50 6.87
CA VAL A 82 6.50 -2.77 6.00
C VAL A 82 5.83 -1.56 5.36
N MET A 83 4.62 -1.74 4.81
CA MET A 83 3.86 -0.67 4.17
C MET A 83 3.57 0.48 5.15
N LEU A 84 3.11 0.19 6.37
CA LEU A 84 2.81 1.23 7.36
C LEU A 84 4.06 1.98 7.81
N LYS A 85 5.18 1.28 8.04
CA LYS A 85 6.47 1.93 8.33
C LYS A 85 6.87 2.89 7.22
N TRP A 86 6.69 2.50 5.96
CA TRP A 86 6.97 3.35 4.82
C TRP A 86 6.08 4.60 4.80
N PHE A 87 4.78 4.46 5.08
CA PHE A 87 3.83 5.60 5.07
C PHE A 87 4.10 6.63 6.16
N VAL A 88 4.55 6.21 7.35
CA VAL A 88 4.99 7.15 8.40
C VAL A 88 6.16 8.01 7.91
N LEU A 89 7.21 7.37 7.36
CA LEU A 89 8.36 8.09 6.81
C LEU A 89 8.00 8.93 5.56
N TYR A 90 6.96 8.53 4.83
CA TYR A 90 6.46 9.28 3.70
C TYR A 90 5.74 10.55 4.13
N GLU A 91 4.88 10.48 5.16
CA GLU A 91 4.23 11.65 5.76
C GLU A 91 5.27 12.68 6.24
N ASP A 92 6.28 12.23 6.97
CA ASP A 92 7.37 13.11 7.46
C ASP A 92 8.05 13.86 6.32
N ARG A 93 8.38 13.16 5.22
CA ARG A 93 8.99 13.77 4.03
C ARG A 93 8.06 14.76 3.33
N LEU A 94 6.78 14.41 3.22
CA LEU A 94 5.79 15.26 2.56
C LEU A 94 5.57 16.56 3.34
N VAL A 95 5.41 16.48 4.67
CA VAL A 95 5.26 17.65 5.55
C VAL A 95 6.51 18.52 5.53
N ALA A 96 7.71 17.91 5.57
CA ALA A 96 8.97 18.65 5.48
C ALA A 96 9.11 19.44 4.16
N GLN A 97 8.68 18.87 3.04
CA GLN A 97 8.69 19.56 1.73
C GLN A 97 7.70 20.73 1.66
N ARG A 98 6.61 20.68 2.44
CA ARG A 98 5.54 21.69 2.43
C ARG A 98 5.76 22.88 3.36
N ARG A 99 6.69 22.78 4.30
CA ARG A 99 7.09 23.88 5.18
C ARG A 99 8.41 24.49 4.68
N PRO A 100 8.39 25.44 3.73
CA PRO A 100 9.57 26.26 3.50
C PRO A 100 9.78 27.12 4.76
N GLY A 101 11.04 27.18 5.21
CA GLY A 101 11.44 28.05 6.32
C GLY A 101 11.15 29.52 6.07
#